data_AF-A0A1V2IPG4-F1
#
_entry.id   AF-A0A1V2IPG4-F1
#
_cell.length_a   1.000
_cell.length_b   1.000
_cell.length_c   1.000
_cell.angle_alpha   90.00
_cell.angle_beta   90.00
_cell.angle_gamma   90.00
#
_symmetry.space_group_name_H-M   'P 1'
#
loop_
_entity.id
_entity.type
_entity.pdbx_description
1 polymer ?
#
loop_
_entity_poly.entity_id
_entity_poly.type
_entity_poly.pdbx_seq_one_letter_code
_entity_poly.pdbx_strand_id
1 'polypeptide(L)'
;MTQTPTLTGQDIGQAEKATRAVLNRLLDETGTSFHDWVILNVLGTNGSTLDQDKVVGRVVHTLKIDGPAVRDALTALVGQGLVSRTPSDAHGPEITLTPAGTARFQQVREGIGRITQRLYGGLPTEELAIARRVLATVTERANAELAR
;
A
#
# COMPACT_ATOMS: atom_id res chain seq x y z
N MET A 1 -14.42 29.34 27.58
CA MET A 1 -13.35 29.16 26.57
C MET A 1 -13.56 27.82 25.91
N THR A 2 -13.92 27.78 24.64
CA THR A 2 -14.05 26.53 23.87
C THR A 2 -12.66 26.16 23.34
N GLN A 3 -12.10 25.03 23.77
CA GLN A 3 -10.87 24.50 23.19
C GLN A 3 -11.15 24.07 21.74
N THR A 4 -10.27 24.48 20.82
CA THR A 4 -10.28 23.96 19.45
C THR A 4 -9.96 22.47 19.49
N PRO A 5 -10.80 21.59 18.91
CA PRO A 5 -10.50 20.17 18.81
C PRO A 5 -9.17 19.95 18.10
N THR A 6 -8.34 19.04 18.61
CA THR A 6 -7.06 18.67 18.01
C THR A 6 -7.11 17.24 17.46
N LEU A 7 -6.19 16.93 16.54
CA LEU A 7 -6.10 15.59 15.93
C LEU A 7 -5.93 14.50 16.99
N THR A 8 -6.75 13.47 16.93
CA THR A 8 -6.69 12.29 17.78
C THR A 8 -6.42 11.02 16.98
N GLY A 9 -6.05 9.93 17.67
CA GLY A 9 -5.95 8.61 17.03
C GLY A 9 -7.26 8.11 16.43
N GLN A 10 -8.41 8.55 16.98
CA GLN A 10 -9.73 8.23 16.43
C GLN A 10 -9.94 8.89 15.06
N ASP A 11 -9.54 10.14 14.90
CA ASP A 11 -9.65 10.85 13.61
C ASP A 11 -8.81 10.17 12.53
N ILE A 12 -7.58 9.75 12.89
CA ILE A 12 -6.69 9.00 11.99
C ILE A 12 -7.35 7.67 11.59
N GLY A 13 -7.86 6.92 12.57
CA GLY A 13 -8.50 5.63 12.32
C GLY A 13 -9.78 5.75 11.49
N GLN A 14 -10.56 6.81 11.68
CA GLN A 14 -11.76 7.08 10.86
C GLN A 14 -11.38 7.44 9.42
N ALA A 15 -10.39 8.32 9.24
CA ALA A 15 -9.91 8.70 7.91
C ALA A 15 -9.31 7.50 7.16
N GLU A 16 -8.52 6.67 7.84
CA GLU A 16 -7.97 5.43 7.26
C GLU A 16 -9.09 4.49 6.79
N LYS A 17 -10.08 4.20 7.66
CA LYS A 17 -11.19 3.30 7.31
C LYS A 17 -12.02 3.83 6.16
N ALA A 18 -12.33 5.12 6.14
CA ALA A 18 -13.12 5.75 5.09
C ALA A 18 -12.39 5.69 3.73
N THR A 19 -11.12 6.10 3.71
CA THR A 19 -10.30 6.05 2.49
C THR A 19 -10.04 4.61 2.04
N ARG A 20 -9.87 3.68 2.98
CA ARG A 20 -9.77 2.24 2.70
C ARG A 20 -11.02 1.68 2.05
N ALA A 21 -12.20 2.02 2.54
CA ALA A 21 -13.46 1.56 1.95
C ALA A 21 -13.61 2.02 0.49
N VAL A 22 -13.21 3.26 0.19
CA VAL A 22 -13.19 3.79 -1.18
C VAL A 22 -12.19 3.03 -2.05
N LEU A 23 -10.99 2.74 -1.54
CA LEU A 23 -10.00 1.92 -2.25
C LEU A 23 -10.53 0.51 -2.52
N ASN A 24 -11.09 -0.16 -1.51
CA ASN A 24 -11.60 -1.52 -1.66
C ASN A 24 -12.66 -1.60 -2.76
N ARG A 25 -13.58 -0.62 -2.82
CA ARG A 25 -14.56 -0.55 -3.90
C ARG A 25 -13.92 -0.49 -5.29
N LEU A 26 -12.86 0.32 -5.46
CA LEU A 26 -12.11 0.36 -6.73
C LEU A 26 -11.42 -0.97 -7.02
N LEU A 27 -10.84 -1.60 -6.00
CA LEU A 27 -10.14 -2.86 -6.15
C LEU A 27 -11.09 -3.99 -6.56
N ASP A 28 -12.30 -4.03 -6.00
CA ASP A 28 -13.36 -4.98 -6.35
C ASP A 28 -13.73 -4.87 -7.84
N GLU A 29 -13.78 -3.66 -8.42
CA GLU A 29 -14.03 -3.43 -9.86
C GLU A 29 -12.97 -4.08 -10.76
N THR A 30 -11.78 -4.34 -10.21
CA THR A 30 -10.66 -4.97 -10.92
C THR A 30 -10.41 -6.41 -10.49
N GLY A 31 -11.22 -6.96 -9.58
CA GLY A 31 -11.01 -8.28 -8.99
C GLY A 31 -9.67 -8.42 -8.25
N THR A 32 -9.13 -7.31 -7.71
CA THR A 32 -7.85 -7.29 -7.01
C THR A 32 -8.09 -7.26 -5.51
N SER A 33 -7.48 -8.15 -4.72
CA SER A 33 -7.59 -8.01 -3.27
C SER A 33 -6.71 -6.87 -2.75
N PHE A 34 -6.96 -6.38 -1.54
CA PHE A 34 -6.11 -5.35 -0.95
C PHE A 34 -4.64 -5.82 -0.77
N HIS A 35 -4.42 -7.07 -0.38
CA HIS A 35 -3.06 -7.61 -0.23
C HIS A 35 -2.35 -7.72 -1.60
N ASP A 36 -3.08 -8.19 -2.62
CA ASP A 36 -2.58 -8.25 -3.99
C ASP A 36 -2.18 -6.87 -4.50
N TRP A 37 -3.06 -5.88 -4.28
CA TRP A 37 -2.77 -4.49 -4.63
C TRP A 37 -1.50 -3.97 -3.97
N VAL A 38 -1.29 -4.24 -2.67
CA VAL A 38 -0.09 -3.77 -1.96
C VAL A 38 1.17 -4.38 -2.57
N ILE A 39 1.15 -5.67 -2.91
CA ILE A 39 2.28 -6.34 -3.59
C ILE A 39 2.52 -5.72 -4.98
N LEU A 40 1.47 -5.58 -5.79
CA LEU A 40 1.57 -4.97 -7.12
C LEU A 40 2.10 -3.53 -7.04
N ASN A 41 1.66 -2.77 -6.04
CA ASN A 41 2.13 -1.41 -5.81
C ASN A 41 3.59 -1.35 -5.36
N VAL A 42 4.03 -2.28 -4.49
CA VAL A 42 5.45 -2.40 -4.12
C VAL A 42 6.31 -2.68 -5.36
N LEU A 43 5.92 -3.63 -6.21
CA LEU A 43 6.67 -3.94 -7.43
C LEU A 43 6.64 -2.77 -8.43
N GLY A 44 5.45 -2.25 -8.73
CA GLY A 44 5.24 -1.20 -9.74
C GLY A 44 5.89 0.15 -9.40
N THR A 45 6.15 0.41 -8.11
CA THR A 45 6.88 1.62 -7.66
C THR A 45 8.39 1.41 -7.52
N ASN A 46 8.89 0.17 -7.68
CA ASN A 46 10.30 -0.19 -7.51
C ASN A 46 10.87 -0.89 -8.75
N GLY A 47 10.49 -0.44 -9.95
CA GLY A 47 11.09 -0.93 -11.20
C GLY A 47 10.54 -2.26 -11.71
N SER A 48 9.40 -2.73 -11.18
CA SER A 48 8.67 -3.95 -11.59
C SER A 48 9.30 -5.28 -11.24
N THR A 49 10.56 -5.31 -10.81
CA THR A 49 11.26 -6.52 -10.35
C THR A 49 11.92 -6.28 -9.00
N LEU A 50 11.71 -7.20 -8.05
CA LEU A 50 12.34 -7.17 -6.74
C LEU A 50 12.63 -8.59 -6.25
N ASP A 51 13.69 -8.75 -5.47
CA ASP A 51 13.93 -9.94 -4.65
C ASP A 51 12.72 -10.22 -3.73
N GLN A 52 12.32 -11.49 -3.63
CA GLN A 52 11.14 -11.90 -2.88
C GLN A 52 11.22 -11.51 -1.40
N ASP A 53 12.37 -11.62 -0.75
CA ASP A 53 12.50 -11.29 0.66
C ASP A 53 12.38 -9.77 0.87
N LYS A 54 12.84 -8.96 -0.10
CA LYS A 54 12.56 -7.52 -0.12
C LYS A 54 11.08 -7.21 -0.29
N VAL A 55 10.35 -7.93 -1.16
CA VAL A 55 8.90 -7.77 -1.30
C VAL A 55 8.21 -8.12 0.02
N VAL A 56 8.50 -9.29 0.58
CA VAL A 56 7.90 -9.77 1.84
C VAL A 56 8.18 -8.80 2.97
N GLY A 57 9.44 -8.39 3.17
CA GLY A 57 9.82 -7.45 4.23
C GLY A 57 9.11 -6.10 4.12
N ARG A 58 8.96 -5.56 2.90
CA ARG A 58 8.22 -4.30 2.68
C ARG A 58 6.74 -4.45 2.99
N VAL A 59 6.08 -5.51 2.50
CA VAL A 59 4.65 -5.73 2.73
C VAL A 59 4.36 -6.01 4.21
N VAL A 60 5.17 -6.83 4.88
CA VAL A 60 5.10 -7.06 6.33
C VAL A 60 5.23 -5.74 7.08
N HIS A 61 6.22 -4.91 6.73
CA HIS A 61 6.43 -3.63 7.38
C HIS A 61 5.25 -2.66 7.16
N THR A 62 4.67 -2.63 5.95
CA THR A 62 3.56 -1.73 5.61
C THR A 62 2.24 -2.18 6.21
N LEU A 63 1.93 -3.47 6.15
CA LEU A 63 0.63 -4.01 6.56
C LEU A 63 0.61 -4.51 8.00
N LYS A 64 1.78 -4.67 8.64
CA LYS A 64 1.93 -5.23 9.98
C LYS A 64 1.29 -6.63 10.10
N ILE A 65 1.39 -7.41 9.02
CA ILE A 65 0.98 -8.83 8.95
C ILE A 65 2.21 -9.74 8.94
N ASP A 66 2.00 -11.04 9.08
CA ASP A 66 3.10 -12.01 9.09
C ASP A 66 3.63 -12.33 7.66
N GLY A 67 4.85 -12.86 7.62
CA GLY A 67 5.49 -13.26 6.36
C GLY A 67 4.76 -14.38 5.59
N PRO A 68 4.21 -15.41 6.25
CA PRO A 68 3.39 -16.44 5.59
C PRO A 68 2.22 -15.86 4.79
N ALA A 69 1.41 -14.96 5.36
CA ALA A 69 0.29 -14.35 4.66
C ALA A 69 0.72 -13.60 3.39
N VAL A 70 1.88 -12.94 3.40
CA VAL A 70 2.42 -12.28 2.21
C VAL A 70 2.85 -13.29 1.14
N ARG A 71 3.46 -14.41 1.53
CA ARG A 71 3.87 -15.47 0.59
C ARG A 71 2.67 -16.19 -0.03
N ASP A 72 1.59 -16.34 0.70
CA ASP A 72 0.33 -16.89 0.18
C ASP A 72 -0.27 -15.96 -0.87
N ALA A 73 -0.31 -14.65 -0.60
CA ALA A 73 -0.75 -13.65 -1.57
C ALA A 73 0.15 -13.62 -2.82
N LEU A 74 1.48 -13.72 -2.65
CA LEU A 74 2.41 -13.86 -3.79
C LEU A 74 2.11 -15.11 -4.62
N THR A 75 1.82 -16.23 -3.98
CA THR A 75 1.48 -17.49 -4.67
C THR A 75 0.18 -17.35 -5.47
N ALA A 76 -0.83 -16.67 -4.90
CA ALA A 76 -2.06 -16.36 -5.60
C ALA A 76 -1.82 -15.47 -6.83
N LEU A 77 -1.00 -14.42 -6.71
CA LEU A 77 -0.63 -13.55 -7.82
C LEU A 77 0.13 -14.28 -8.94
N VAL A 78 0.99 -15.23 -8.58
CA VAL A 78 1.65 -16.12 -9.56
C VAL A 78 0.62 -16.99 -10.27
N GLY A 79 -0.30 -17.59 -9.51
CA GLY A 79 -1.40 -18.40 -10.07
C GLY A 79 -2.34 -17.61 -11.00
N GLN A 80 -2.52 -16.32 -10.75
CA GLN A 80 -3.27 -15.40 -11.60
C GLN A 80 -2.46 -14.89 -12.81
N GLY A 81 -1.17 -15.20 -12.90
CA GLY A 81 -0.28 -14.72 -13.95
C GLY A 81 0.00 -13.21 -13.90
N LEU A 82 -0.24 -12.56 -12.75
CA LEU A 82 0.04 -11.12 -12.56
C LEU A 82 1.50 -10.87 -12.15
N VAL A 83 2.13 -11.85 -11.51
CA VAL A 83 3.56 -11.82 -11.23
C VAL A 83 4.22 -13.12 -11.70
N SER A 84 5.46 -13.03 -12.14
CA SER A 84 6.33 -14.18 -12.35
C SER A 84 7.32 -14.29 -11.20
N ARG A 85 7.71 -15.53 -10.90
CA ARG A 85 8.75 -15.86 -9.93
C ARG A 85 9.86 -16.59 -10.65
N THR A 86 11.02 -15.96 -10.74
CA THR A 86 12.21 -16.53 -11.40
C THR A 86 13.26 -16.90 -10.34
N PRO A 87 13.86 -18.09 -10.40
CA PRO A 87 15.01 -18.42 -9.54
C PRO A 87 16.15 -17.42 -9.75
N SER A 88 16.91 -17.14 -8.69
CA SER A 88 18.14 -16.36 -8.72
C SER A 88 19.22 -17.12 -8.00
N ASP A 89 20.43 -17.13 -8.55
CA ASP A 89 21.59 -17.83 -7.97
C ASP A 89 22.28 -16.98 -6.89
N ALA A 90 22.06 -15.66 -6.87
CA ALA A 90 22.73 -14.73 -5.97
C ALA A 90 21.88 -14.33 -4.75
N HIS A 91 20.55 -14.35 -4.89
CA HIS A 91 19.59 -13.88 -3.89
C HIS A 91 18.36 -14.79 -3.82
N GLY A 92 17.34 -14.41 -3.05
CA GLY A 92 16.04 -15.06 -3.12
C GLY A 92 15.43 -14.93 -4.52
N PRO A 93 14.37 -15.69 -4.83
CA PRO A 93 13.72 -15.63 -6.13
C PRO A 93 13.32 -14.20 -6.49
N GLU A 94 13.47 -13.83 -7.76
CA GLU A 94 13.02 -12.55 -8.26
C GLU A 94 11.53 -12.61 -8.55
N ILE A 95 10.80 -11.63 -8.03
CA ILE A 95 9.39 -11.41 -8.30
C ILE A 95 9.28 -10.26 -9.28
N THR A 96 8.65 -10.52 -10.42
CA THR A 96 8.50 -9.54 -11.50
C THR A 96 7.04 -9.38 -11.89
N LEU A 97 6.59 -8.14 -12.13
CA LEU A 97 5.28 -7.90 -12.76
C LEU A 97 5.28 -8.47 -14.17
N THR A 98 4.28 -9.28 -14.49
CA THR A 98 4.02 -9.66 -15.89
C THR A 98 3.43 -8.46 -16.65
N PRO A 99 3.28 -8.54 -17.98
CA PRO A 99 2.50 -7.54 -18.73
C PRO A 99 1.08 -7.36 -18.18
N ALA A 100 0.42 -8.46 -17.77
CA ALA A 100 -0.90 -8.41 -17.15
C ALA A 100 -0.87 -7.75 -15.76
N GLY A 101 0.13 -8.07 -14.93
CA GLY A 101 0.34 -7.40 -13.64
C GLY A 101 0.61 -5.91 -13.78
N THR A 102 1.39 -5.52 -14.79
CA THR A 102 1.68 -4.12 -15.10
C THR A 102 0.41 -3.39 -15.52
N ALA A 103 -0.38 -3.98 -16.42
CA ALA A 103 -1.67 -3.41 -16.84
C ALA A 103 -2.62 -3.24 -15.64
N ARG A 104 -2.71 -4.25 -14.77
CA ARG A 104 -3.53 -4.18 -13.54
C ARG A 104 -3.05 -3.06 -12.61
N PHE A 105 -1.74 -2.98 -12.37
CA PHE A 105 -1.15 -1.93 -11.54
C PHE A 105 -1.51 -0.54 -12.08
N GLN A 106 -1.32 -0.30 -13.38
CA GLN A 106 -1.64 1.00 -13.98
C GLN A 106 -3.13 1.33 -13.89
N GLN A 107 -4.01 0.37 -14.19
CA GLN A 107 -5.46 0.55 -14.08
C GLN A 107 -5.88 1.01 -12.67
N VAL A 108 -5.36 0.35 -11.63
CA VAL A 108 -5.65 0.71 -10.24
C VAL A 108 -5.01 2.04 -9.86
N ARG A 109 -3.76 2.32 -10.28
CA ARG A 109 -3.07 3.60 -10.04
C ARG A 109 -3.84 4.79 -10.61
N GLU A 110 -4.35 4.66 -11.83
CA GLU A 110 -5.17 5.69 -12.45
C GLU A 110 -6.49 5.92 -11.70
N GLY A 111 -7.15 4.84 -11.29
CA GLY A 111 -8.36 4.91 -10.45
C GLY A 111 -8.10 5.64 -9.13
N ILE A 112 -7.00 5.31 -8.46
CA ILE A 112 -6.54 5.99 -7.25
C ILE A 112 -6.28 7.46 -7.53
N GLY A 113 -5.59 7.82 -8.62
CA GLY A 113 -5.33 9.21 -8.98
C GLY A 113 -6.63 10.04 -9.10
N ARG A 114 -7.67 9.47 -9.74
CA ARG A 114 -9.00 10.11 -9.83
C ARG A 114 -9.67 10.24 -8.47
N ILE A 115 -9.57 9.24 -7.60
CA ILE A 115 -10.09 9.29 -6.22
C ILE A 115 -9.36 10.37 -5.41
N THR A 116 -8.03 10.40 -5.47
CA THR A 116 -7.20 11.38 -4.78
C THR A 116 -7.57 12.80 -5.20
N GLN A 117 -7.77 13.06 -6.49
CA GLN A 117 -8.24 14.38 -6.94
C GLN A 117 -9.58 14.77 -6.31
N ARG A 118 -10.56 13.85 -6.22
CA ARG A 118 -11.85 14.15 -5.58
C ARG A 118 -11.78 14.36 -4.08
N LEU A 119 -10.91 13.61 -3.39
CA LEU A 119 -10.79 13.67 -1.93
C LEU A 119 -9.93 14.84 -1.45
N TYR A 120 -8.88 15.19 -2.20
CA TYR A 120 -7.89 16.20 -1.79
C TYR A 120 -7.98 17.49 -2.61
N GLY A 121 -8.68 17.49 -3.75
CA GLY A 121 -8.85 18.65 -4.60
C GLY A 121 -9.51 19.80 -3.84
N GLY A 122 -8.88 20.98 -3.89
CA GLY A 122 -9.35 22.17 -3.19
C GLY A 122 -8.90 22.30 -1.74
N LEU A 123 -8.20 21.31 -1.17
CA LEU A 123 -7.59 21.45 0.15
C LEU A 123 -6.33 22.34 0.08
N PRO A 124 -6.08 23.23 1.06
CA PRO A 124 -4.87 24.05 1.08
C PRO A 124 -3.60 23.21 1.18
N THR A 125 -2.60 23.48 0.35
CA THR A 125 -1.32 22.75 0.34
C THR A 125 -0.59 22.81 1.68
N GLU A 126 -0.71 23.93 2.41
CA GLU A 126 -0.11 24.09 3.73
C GLU A 126 -0.73 23.16 4.78
N GLU A 127 -2.07 23.05 4.80
CA GLU A 127 -2.79 22.12 5.68
C GLU A 127 -2.41 20.67 5.39
N LEU A 128 -2.27 20.30 4.10
CA LEU A 128 -1.81 18.98 3.70
C LEU A 128 -0.36 18.71 4.15
N ALA A 129 0.52 19.72 4.08
CA ALA A 129 1.90 19.60 4.55
C ALA A 129 1.97 19.41 6.07
N ILE A 130 1.15 20.13 6.84
CA ILE A 130 1.04 19.98 8.29
C ILE A 130 0.51 18.58 8.63
N ALA A 131 -0.60 18.16 8.01
CA ALA A 131 -1.18 16.84 8.23
C ALA A 131 -0.17 15.73 7.92
N ARG A 132 0.55 15.81 6.79
CA ARG A 132 1.61 14.87 6.42
C ARG A 132 2.70 14.79 7.49
N ARG A 133 3.16 15.94 7.99
CA ARG A 133 4.21 15.99 9.02
C ARG A 133 3.75 15.31 10.31
N VAL A 134 2.55 15.61 10.78
CA VAL A 134 1.99 15.04 12.02
C VAL A 134 1.84 13.52 11.86
N LEU A 135 1.22 13.06 10.78
CA LEU A 135 1.03 11.62 10.52
C LEU A 135 2.36 10.86 10.40
N ALA A 136 3.37 11.47 9.76
CA ALA A 136 4.70 10.88 9.66
C ALA A 136 5.35 10.71 11.05
N THR A 137 5.32 11.75 11.89
CA THR A 137 5.86 11.68 13.26
C THR A 137 5.13 10.64 14.12
N VAL A 138 3.79 10.56 14.01
CA VAL A 138 3.02 9.54 14.75
C VAL A 138 3.39 8.13 14.26
N THR A 139 3.53 7.94 12.94
CA THR A 139 3.90 6.63 12.35
C THR A 139 5.29 6.18 12.81
N GLU A 140 6.27 7.08 12.81
CA GLU A 140 7.63 6.81 13.30
C GLU A 140 7.61 6.38 14.77
N ARG A 141 6.93 7.15 15.63
CA ARG A 141 6.83 6.84 17.06
C ARG A 141 6.10 5.53 17.33
N ALA A 142 5.02 5.25 16.60
CA ALA A 142 4.30 3.98 16.72
C ALA A 142 5.16 2.78 16.32
N ASN A 143 5.96 2.90 15.24
CA ASN A 143 6.90 1.86 14.84
C ASN A 143 8.02 1.66 15.89
N ALA A 144 8.52 2.75 16.48
CA ALA A 144 9.53 2.67 17.52
C ALA A 144 8.99 2.00 18.79
N GLU A 145 7.73 2.26 19.16
CA GLU A 145 7.07 1.61 20.30
C GLU A 145 6.86 0.11 20.06
N LEU A 146 6.46 -0.30 18.85
CA LEU A 146 6.31 -1.71 18.50
C LEU A 146 7.63 -2.50 18.54
N ALA A 147 8.77 -1.82 18.42
CA ALA A 147 10.10 -2.43 18.43
C ALA A 147 10.73 -2.51 19.83
N ARG A 148 10.04 -2.01 20.87
CA ARG A 148 10.46 -2.16 22.26
C ARG A 148 10.17 -3.55 22.79
#